data_AF-A0A7J4V344-F1
#
_entry.id   AF-A0A7J4V344-F1
#
_cell.length_a   1.000
_cell.length_b   1.000
_cell.length_c   1.000
_cell.angle_alpha   90.00
_cell.angle_beta   90.00
_cell.angle_gamma   90.00
#
_symmetry.space_group_name_H-M   'P 1'
#
loop_
_entity.id
_entity.type
_entity.pdbx_description
1 polymer ?
#
loop_
_entity_poly.entity_id
_entity_poly.type
_entity_poly.pdbx_seq_one_letter_code
_entity_poly.pdbx_strand_id
1 'polypeptide(L)'
;MRKKRKGAFMNEDEDAGIEGLPLQLLIMVVVAGLGLTIVMGWMNSISTPKSIGEVFVTPGEILVYDDDSDGLYTRDGLTISVIVTDQGGDRLQGATVILEGANVRTASGDPVRGVTNDNGQVVFIDVCVEQFGSGLSTITVTVAKGDYGIDSTYEIPVVPD
;
A
#
# COMPACT_ATOMS: atom_id res chain seq x y z
N MET A 1 -73.00 -26.12 -68.02
CA MET A 1 -72.93 -25.84 -66.57
C MET A 1 -71.49 -25.52 -66.18
N ARG A 2 -71.27 -24.38 -65.51
CA ARG A 2 -69.96 -23.77 -65.18
C ARG A 2 -69.12 -24.64 -64.22
N LYS A 3 -67.89 -25.01 -64.60
CA LYS A 3 -66.86 -25.48 -63.65
C LYS A 3 -66.06 -24.28 -63.14
N LYS A 4 -66.27 -23.90 -61.87
CA LYS A 4 -65.43 -22.92 -61.15
C LYS A 4 -64.01 -23.48 -61.02
N ARG A 5 -63.01 -22.77 -61.55
CA ARG A 5 -61.60 -23.02 -61.21
C ARG A 5 -61.39 -22.53 -59.78
N LYS A 6 -61.04 -23.44 -58.87
CA LYS A 6 -60.55 -23.07 -57.53
C LYS A 6 -59.17 -22.45 -57.74
N GLY A 7 -58.99 -21.19 -57.34
CA GLY A 7 -57.66 -20.60 -57.20
C GLY A 7 -56.90 -21.39 -56.15
N ALA A 8 -55.77 -21.97 -56.54
CA ALA A 8 -54.80 -22.47 -55.59
C ALA A 8 -54.13 -21.24 -54.97
N PHE A 9 -54.32 -21.05 -53.67
CA PHE A 9 -53.45 -20.17 -52.90
C PHE A 9 -52.11 -20.90 -52.79
N MET A 10 -51.05 -20.30 -53.34
CA MET A 10 -49.69 -20.66 -52.98
C MET A 10 -49.51 -20.23 -51.52
N ASN A 11 -49.40 -21.19 -50.61
CA ASN A 11 -48.76 -20.92 -49.34
C ASN A 11 -47.28 -20.67 -49.66
N GLU A 12 -46.79 -19.48 -49.37
CA GLU A 12 -45.36 -19.26 -49.22
C GLU A 12 -44.96 -20.08 -47.98
N ASP A 13 -44.27 -21.19 -48.21
CA ASP A 13 -43.49 -21.82 -47.14
C ASP A 13 -42.40 -20.80 -46.78
N GLU A 14 -42.60 -20.06 -45.68
CA GLU A 14 -41.54 -19.41 -44.91
C GLU A 14 -40.70 -20.51 -44.26
N ASP A 15 -40.04 -21.31 -45.10
CA ASP A 15 -39.12 -22.34 -44.70
C ASP A 15 -38.04 -21.64 -43.88
N ALA A 16 -38.09 -21.92 -42.58
CA ALA A 16 -37.27 -21.32 -41.55
C ALA A 16 -35.81 -21.66 -41.82
N GLY A 17 -35.16 -20.83 -42.62
CA GLY A 17 -33.73 -20.91 -42.85
C GLY A 17 -33.01 -20.87 -41.50
N ILE A 18 -32.41 -22.00 -41.13
CA ILE A 18 -31.39 -22.10 -40.06
C ILE A 18 -30.18 -21.19 -40.37
N GLU A 19 -30.22 -20.38 -41.43
CA GLU A 19 -29.17 -19.42 -41.81
C GLU A 19 -28.95 -18.30 -40.78
N GLY A 20 -29.92 -18.05 -39.89
CA GLY A 20 -29.74 -17.18 -38.72
C GLY A 20 -28.84 -17.78 -37.63
N LEU A 21 -28.77 -19.10 -37.49
CA LEU A 21 -27.99 -19.76 -36.42
C LEU A 21 -26.48 -19.59 -36.61
N PRO A 22 -25.87 -19.83 -37.79
CA PRO A 22 -24.45 -19.59 -38.02
C PRO A 22 -24.07 -18.10 -37.96
N LEU A 23 -24.93 -17.22 -38.48
CA LEU A 23 -24.66 -15.78 -38.53
C LEU A 23 -24.80 -15.13 -37.15
N GLN A 24 -25.80 -15.53 -36.37
CA GLN A 24 -25.95 -15.07 -34.99
C GLN A 24 -24.80 -15.56 -34.11
N LEU A 25 -24.32 -16.80 -34.29
CA LEU A 25 -23.17 -17.31 -33.57
C LEU A 25 -21.89 -16.53 -33.92
N LEU A 26 -21.68 -16.19 -35.19
CA LEU A 26 -20.54 -15.38 -35.63
C LEU A 26 -20.59 -13.99 -34.99
N ILE A 27 -21.74 -13.31 -35.04
CA ILE A 27 -21.93 -11.99 -34.41
C ILE A 27 -21.70 -12.09 -32.90
N MET A 28 -22.20 -13.15 -32.25
CA MET A 28 -22.02 -13.36 -30.82
C MET A 28 -20.54 -13.52 -30.46
N VAL A 29 -19.77 -14.29 -31.23
CA VAL A 29 -18.33 -14.47 -30.99
C VAL A 29 -17.56 -13.17 -31.20
N VAL A 30 -17.90 -12.40 -32.24
CA VAL A 30 -17.27 -11.09 -32.49
C VAL A 30 -17.57 -10.11 -31.36
N VAL A 31 -18.84 -9.98 -30.95
CA VAL A 31 -19.24 -9.08 -29.87
C VAL A 31 -18.66 -9.52 -28.54
N ALA A 32 -18.63 -10.82 -28.24
CA ALA A 32 -18.01 -11.36 -27.04
C ALA A 32 -16.49 -11.11 -27.02
N GLY A 33 -15.82 -11.27 -28.16
CA GLY A 33 -14.38 -10.99 -28.29
C GLY A 33 -14.05 -9.52 -28.08
N LEU A 34 -14.83 -8.61 -28.69
CA LEU A 34 -14.69 -7.16 -28.47
C LEU A 34 -15.03 -6.74 -27.04
N GLY A 35 -16.02 -7.40 -26.40
CA GLY A 35 -16.34 -7.18 -25.00
C GLY A 35 -15.19 -7.61 -24.07
N LEU A 36 -14.57 -8.76 -24.33
CA LEU A 36 -13.46 -9.28 -23.53
C LEU A 36 -12.23 -8.38 -23.61
N THR A 37 -11.91 -7.83 -24.79
CA THR A 37 -10.74 -6.96 -24.96
C THR A 37 -10.89 -5.65 -24.18
N ILE A 38 -12.10 -5.09 -24.10
CA ILE A 38 -12.39 -3.90 -23.28
C ILE A 38 -12.18 -4.22 -21.79
N VAL A 39 -12.72 -5.34 -21.32
CA VAL A 39 -12.58 -5.78 -19.92
C VAL A 39 -11.11 -6.01 -19.57
N MET A 40 -10.35 -6.70 -20.42
CA MET A 40 -8.91 -6.92 -20.23
C MET A 40 -8.11 -5.61 -20.26
N GLY A 41 -8.46 -4.68 -21.15
CA GLY A 41 -7.82 -3.36 -21.22
C GLY A 41 -8.03 -2.55 -19.93
N TRP A 42 -9.21 -2.67 -19.31
CA TRP A 42 -9.49 -2.07 -18.01
C TRP A 42 -8.75 -2.76 -16.86
N MET A 43 -8.67 -4.10 -16.86
CA MET A 43 -7.92 -4.84 -15.83
C MET A 43 -6.42 -4.51 -15.85
N ASN A 44 -5.84 -4.25 -17.03
CA ASN A 44 -4.44 -3.84 -17.17
C ASN A 44 -4.16 -2.41 -16.67
N SER A 45 -5.20 -1.61 -16.41
CA SER A 45 -5.04 -0.25 -15.86
C SER A 45 -5.01 -0.21 -14.33
N ILE A 46 -5.21 -1.35 -13.66
CA ILE A 46 -5.13 -1.43 -12.20
C ILE A 46 -3.67 -1.74 -11.84
N SER A 47 -2.92 -0.70 -11.48
CA SER A 47 -1.60 -0.87 -10.86
C SER A 47 -1.72 -1.74 -9.61
N THR A 48 -0.83 -2.72 -9.46
CA THR A 48 -0.72 -3.55 -8.25
C THR A 48 -0.72 -2.65 -7.01
N PRO A 49 -1.51 -2.97 -5.96
CA PRO A 49 -1.51 -2.17 -4.75
C PRO A 49 -0.08 -2.10 -4.21
N LYS A 50 0.42 -0.88 -4.08
CA LYS A 50 1.73 -0.58 -3.50
C LYS A 50 1.54 -0.45 -1.99
N SER A 51 2.44 -1.02 -1.21
CA SER A 51 2.40 -0.94 0.24
C SER A 51 3.80 -0.84 0.82
N ILE A 52 3.91 -0.23 1.98
CA ILE A 52 5.16 -0.29 2.74
C ILE A 52 5.40 -1.77 3.11
N GLY A 53 6.63 -2.23 2.91
CA GLY A 53 7.08 -3.57 3.26
C GLY A 53 7.66 -3.58 4.67
N GLU A 54 8.96 -3.80 4.77
CA GLU A 54 9.66 -3.85 6.06
C GLU A 54 10.32 -2.51 6.41
N VAL A 55 10.24 -2.16 7.69
CA VAL A 55 10.93 -1.01 8.30
C VAL A 55 12.01 -1.55 9.22
N PHE A 56 13.27 -1.26 8.91
CA PHE A 56 14.43 -1.66 9.71
C PHE A 56 14.92 -0.46 10.50
N VAL A 57 15.07 -0.62 11.81
CA VAL A 57 15.53 0.45 12.70
C VAL A 57 16.79 0.02 13.43
N THR A 58 17.73 0.94 13.59
CA THR A 58 18.97 0.72 14.33
C THR A 58 19.28 1.98 15.15
N PRO A 59 19.47 1.87 16.49
CA PRO A 59 19.44 0.64 17.29
C PRO A 59 18.02 0.06 17.43
N GLY A 60 17.93 -1.24 17.71
CA GLY A 60 16.66 -1.96 17.89
C GLY A 60 16.06 -1.79 19.29
N GLU A 61 16.80 -1.22 20.22
CA GLU A 61 16.39 -0.85 21.58
C GLU A 61 17.17 0.39 22.01
N ILE A 62 16.63 1.14 22.96
CA ILE A 62 17.29 2.33 23.52
C ILE A 62 17.36 2.17 25.04
N LEU A 63 18.59 2.25 25.56
CA LEU A 63 18.84 2.28 26.99
C LEU A 63 18.87 3.73 27.48
N VAL A 64 18.15 3.98 28.56
CA VAL A 64 18.06 5.30 29.23
C VAL A 64 18.50 5.15 30.67
N TYR A 65 19.15 6.18 31.22
CA TYR A 65 19.81 6.14 32.52
C TYR A 65 19.29 7.24 33.43
N ASP A 66 19.17 6.92 34.72
CA ASP A 66 18.86 7.87 35.78
C ASP A 66 20.16 8.19 36.56
N ASP A 67 20.86 9.23 36.13
CA ASP A 67 22.17 9.61 36.68
C ASP A 67 22.09 10.33 38.04
N ASP A 68 20.94 10.94 38.37
CA ASP A 68 20.75 11.75 39.59
C ASP A 68 19.72 11.18 40.57
N SER A 69 19.12 10.03 40.25
CA SER A 69 18.13 9.32 41.05
C SER A 69 16.84 10.11 41.29
N ASP A 70 16.46 11.01 40.36
CA ASP A 70 15.22 11.77 40.42
C ASP A 70 14.02 11.03 39.78
N GLY A 71 14.27 9.89 39.15
CA GLY A 71 13.29 9.06 38.46
C GLY A 71 13.05 9.46 36.99
N LEU A 72 13.82 10.41 36.45
CA LEU A 72 13.85 10.78 35.04
C LEU A 72 15.02 10.08 34.36
N TYR A 73 14.69 9.11 33.51
CA TYR A 73 15.70 8.40 32.74
C TYR A 73 15.91 9.11 31.41
N THR A 74 17.15 9.46 31.10
CA THR A 74 17.50 10.25 29.93
C THR A 74 18.60 9.60 29.11
N ARG A 75 18.61 9.92 27.81
CA ARG A 75 19.71 9.57 26.90
C ARG A 75 19.79 10.58 25.77
N ASP A 76 20.92 11.27 25.67
CA ASP A 76 21.20 12.29 24.65
C ASP A 76 22.19 11.81 23.59
N GLY A 77 22.22 12.48 22.43
CA GLY A 77 23.22 12.21 21.39
C GLY A 77 23.03 10.87 20.69
N LEU A 78 21.81 10.34 20.66
CA LEU A 78 21.49 9.08 19.98
C LEU A 78 21.51 9.28 18.46
N THR A 79 21.99 8.26 17.76
CA THR A 79 21.88 8.15 16.31
C THR A 79 20.91 7.03 15.98
N ILE A 80 19.79 7.36 15.34
CA ILE A 80 18.75 6.41 14.92
C ILE A 80 18.72 6.38 13.40
N SER A 81 18.98 5.21 12.84
CA SER A 81 18.86 4.94 11.40
C SER A 81 17.60 4.15 11.13
N VAL A 82 16.78 4.62 10.19
CA VAL A 82 15.59 3.92 9.70
C VAL A 82 15.74 3.65 8.20
N ILE A 83 15.55 2.40 7.80
CA ILE A 83 15.55 1.98 6.39
C ILE A 83 14.16 1.43 6.05
N VAL A 84 13.58 1.95 4.99
CA VAL A 84 12.23 1.59 4.55
C VAL A 84 12.30 0.83 3.23
N THR A 85 11.51 -0.24 3.13
CA THR A 85 11.34 -1.03 1.90
C THR A 85 9.89 -1.05 1.43
N ASP A 86 9.67 -1.37 0.16
CA ASP A 86 8.35 -1.73 -0.36
C ASP A 86 8.03 -3.22 -0.13
N GLN A 87 6.82 -3.63 -0.51
CA GLN A 87 6.39 -5.03 -0.40
C GLN A 87 7.21 -6.03 -1.25
N GLY A 88 8.01 -5.54 -2.20
CA GLY A 88 8.93 -6.34 -3.01
C GLY A 88 10.33 -6.45 -2.40
N GLY A 89 10.61 -5.71 -1.32
CA GLY A 89 11.92 -5.63 -0.68
C GLY A 89 12.84 -4.55 -1.25
N ASP A 90 12.35 -3.74 -2.21
CA ASP A 90 13.12 -2.65 -2.81
C ASP A 90 13.17 -1.45 -1.87
N ARG A 91 14.30 -0.72 -1.87
CA ARG A 91 14.49 0.45 -1.01
C ARG A 91 13.58 1.59 -1.42
N LEU A 92 12.89 2.18 -0.44
CA LEU A 92 11.84 3.15 -0.68
C LEU A 92 12.31 4.58 -0.42
N GLN A 93 12.75 5.28 -1.48
CA GLN A 93 13.13 6.70 -1.42
C GLN A 93 11.92 7.61 -1.19
N GLY A 94 12.09 8.76 -0.52
CA GLY A 94 11.05 9.77 -0.36
C GLY A 94 9.88 9.39 0.54
N ALA A 95 10.02 8.40 1.42
CA ALA A 95 9.09 8.13 2.50
C ALA A 95 9.38 9.08 3.68
N THR A 96 8.32 9.63 4.29
CA THR A 96 8.41 10.43 5.51
C THR A 96 8.44 9.50 6.70
N VAL A 97 9.39 9.69 7.60
CA VAL A 97 9.54 8.94 8.85
C VAL A 97 9.39 9.89 10.03
N ILE A 98 8.59 9.51 11.01
CA ILE A 98 8.31 10.27 12.23
C ILE A 98 8.52 9.32 13.41
N LEU A 99 9.25 9.78 14.43
CA LEU A 99 9.41 9.05 15.70
C LEU A 99 8.56 9.74 16.76
N GLU A 100 7.74 8.98 17.47
CA GLU A 100 6.84 9.48 18.52
C GLU A 100 6.85 8.54 19.74
N GLY A 101 6.71 9.09 20.95
CA GLY A 101 6.79 8.32 22.19
C GLY A 101 8.09 8.59 22.97
N ALA A 102 8.12 8.17 24.24
CA ALA A 102 9.26 8.36 25.17
C ALA A 102 9.94 9.75 25.09
N ASN A 103 9.12 10.81 24.96
CA ASN A 103 9.55 12.20 24.81
C ASN A 103 10.69 12.42 23.79
N VAL A 104 10.70 11.63 22.71
CA VAL A 104 11.73 11.65 21.69
C VAL A 104 11.75 12.99 20.96
N ARG A 105 12.93 13.59 20.87
CA ARG A 105 13.12 14.91 20.26
C ARG A 105 14.51 15.07 19.70
N THR A 106 14.68 16.06 18.83
CA THR A 106 16.00 16.51 18.38
C THR A 106 16.68 17.31 19.50
N ALA A 107 17.99 17.54 19.39
CA ALA A 107 18.72 18.43 20.30
C ALA A 107 18.14 19.85 20.40
N SER A 108 17.42 20.32 19.38
CA SER A 108 16.72 21.62 19.40
C SER A 108 15.39 21.61 20.16
N GLY A 109 14.91 20.44 20.57
CA GLY A 109 13.59 20.24 21.18
C GLY A 109 12.45 19.98 20.20
N ASP A 110 12.75 19.90 18.90
CA ASP A 110 11.74 19.66 17.86
C ASP A 110 11.39 18.17 17.71
N PRO A 111 10.17 17.85 17.22
CA PRO A 111 9.78 16.48 16.86
C PRO A 111 10.74 15.86 15.83
N VAL A 112 11.10 14.60 16.04
CA VAL A 112 12.02 13.88 15.14
C VAL A 112 11.27 13.40 13.90
N ARG A 113 11.53 14.07 12.78
CA ARG A 113 10.95 13.75 11.48
C ARG A 113 11.98 13.89 10.36
N GLY A 114 11.86 13.08 9.32
CA GLY A 114 12.77 13.13 8.19
C GLY A 114 12.20 12.43 6.96
N VAL A 115 12.94 12.49 5.86
CA VAL A 115 12.57 11.87 4.59
C VAL A 115 13.71 10.96 4.15
N THR A 116 13.38 9.74 3.74
CA THR A 116 14.36 8.76 3.27
C THR A 116 15.04 9.23 1.98
N ASN A 117 16.36 9.08 1.91
CA ASN A 117 17.19 9.37 0.74
C ASN A 117 17.04 8.31 -0.38
N ASP A 118 17.88 8.43 -1.41
CA ASP A 118 17.91 7.54 -2.59
C ASP A 118 18.17 6.07 -2.26
N ASN A 119 18.74 5.78 -1.08
CA ASN A 119 18.96 4.42 -0.58
C ASN A 119 17.80 3.93 0.31
N GLY A 120 16.69 4.66 0.39
CA GLY A 120 15.55 4.36 1.25
C GLY A 120 15.85 4.50 2.75
N GLN A 121 16.87 5.28 3.10
CA GLN A 121 17.33 5.45 4.49
C GLN A 121 17.16 6.89 4.97
N VAL A 122 16.79 7.05 6.23
CA VAL A 122 16.90 8.31 6.98
C VAL A 122 17.73 8.07 8.23
N VAL A 123 18.59 9.03 8.56
CA VAL A 123 19.43 8.99 9.76
C VAL A 123 19.13 10.23 10.59
N PHE A 124 18.70 10.01 11.83
CA PHE A 124 18.52 11.03 12.84
C PHE A 124 19.74 11.04 13.73
N ILE A 125 20.34 12.21 13.91
CA ILE A 125 21.49 12.44 14.78
C ILE A 125 21.06 13.35 15.93
N ASP A 126 21.83 13.30 17.02
CA ASP A 126 21.60 14.12 18.21
C ASP A 126 20.16 14.04 18.72
N VAL A 127 19.63 12.80 18.74
CA VAL A 127 18.30 12.50 19.29
C VAL A 127 18.40 12.36 20.80
N CYS A 128 17.43 12.97 21.48
CA CYS A 128 17.24 12.89 22.92
C CYS A 128 15.98 12.09 23.21
N VAL A 129 16.06 11.18 24.18
CA VAL A 129 14.94 10.35 24.65
C VAL A 129 14.84 10.52 26.16
N GLU A 130 13.62 10.67 26.66
CA GLU A 130 13.36 10.76 28.11
C GLU A 130 12.11 10.00 28.50
N GLN A 131 12.19 9.29 29.61
CA GLN A 131 11.03 8.65 30.20
C GLN A 131 10.99 8.88 31.70
N PHE A 132 9.78 8.92 32.23
CA PHE A 132 9.56 9.03 33.66
C PHE A 132 9.28 7.66 34.26
N GLY A 133 10.01 7.32 35.31
CA GLY A 133 9.90 6.06 36.03
C GLY A 133 10.59 4.88 35.33
N SER A 134 10.65 3.77 36.04
CA SER A 134 11.33 2.53 35.61
C SER A 134 10.46 1.60 34.75
N GLY A 135 9.37 2.13 34.17
CA GLY A 135 8.51 1.37 33.27
C GLY A 135 9.14 1.18 31.90
N LEU A 136 8.70 0.13 31.19
CA LEU A 136 8.98 0.01 29.76
C LEU A 136 8.20 1.10 29.01
N SER A 137 8.88 1.88 28.18
CA SER A 137 8.24 2.77 27.22
C SER A 137 8.65 2.41 25.80
N THR A 138 7.94 2.96 24.80
CA THR A 138 8.21 2.67 23.39
C THR A 138 8.24 3.96 22.57
N ILE A 139 9.03 3.92 21.50
CA ILE A 139 9.01 4.92 20.43
C ILE A 139 8.39 4.25 19.21
N THR A 140 7.21 4.73 18.81
CA THR A 140 6.54 4.30 17.58
C THR A 140 7.22 4.94 16.38
N VAL A 141 7.54 4.14 15.38
CA VAL A 141 8.10 4.58 14.11
C VAL A 141 6.99 4.60 13.07
N THR A 142 6.56 5.81 12.72
CA THR A 142 5.54 6.01 11.69
C THR A 142 6.20 6.35 10.36
N VAL A 143 5.92 5.56 9.34
CA VAL A 143 6.39 5.75 7.97
C VAL A 143 5.19 6.04 7.07
N ALA A 144 5.28 7.11 6.28
CA ALA A 144 4.22 7.51 5.37
C ALA A 144 4.80 7.83 3.99
N LYS A 145 4.17 7.30 2.93
CA LYS A 145 4.54 7.64 1.56
C LYS A 145 3.31 7.69 0.66
N GLY A 146 3.25 8.73 -0.17
CA GLY A 146 2.24 8.85 -1.22
C GLY A 146 2.24 7.61 -2.12
N ASP A 147 1.05 7.11 -2.42
CA ASP A 147 0.79 5.87 -3.18
C ASP A 147 1.12 4.55 -2.46
N TYR A 148 1.77 4.55 -1.29
CA TYR A 148 2.10 3.33 -0.52
C TYR A 148 1.37 3.25 0.83
N GLY A 149 0.78 4.36 1.30
CA GLY A 149 0.03 4.41 2.56
C GLY A 149 0.87 4.83 3.77
N ILE A 150 0.44 4.38 4.94
CA ILE A 150 1.05 4.68 6.25
C ILE A 150 1.24 3.35 6.98
N ASP A 151 2.40 3.18 7.59
CA ASP A 151 2.74 2.07 8.48
C ASP A 151 3.28 2.62 9.79
N SER A 152 2.75 2.15 10.91
CA SER A 152 3.15 2.56 12.27
C SER A 152 3.28 1.34 13.19
N THR A 153 3.59 0.17 12.60
CA THR A 153 3.63 -1.10 13.33
C THR A 153 4.94 -1.34 14.06
N TYR A 154 6.02 -0.64 13.68
CA TYR A 154 7.32 -0.80 14.30
C TYR A 154 7.45 0.06 15.57
N GLU A 155 7.86 -0.55 16.67
CA GLU A 155 8.11 0.10 17.95
C GLU A 155 9.54 -0.19 18.41
N ILE A 156 10.26 0.86 18.81
CA ILE A 156 11.56 0.74 19.46
C ILE A 156 11.32 0.71 20.98
N PRO A 157 11.65 -0.38 21.69
CA PRO A 157 11.58 -0.40 23.15
C PRO A 157 12.62 0.55 23.75
N VAL A 158 12.18 1.30 24.75
CA VAL A 158 13.01 2.15 25.60
C VAL A 158 13.04 1.53 26.98
N VAL A 159 14.23 1.13 27.41
CA VAL A 159 14.45 0.34 28.61
C VAL A 159 15.27 1.16 29.60
N PRO A 160 14.76 1.37 30.84
CA PRO A 160 15.55 1.93 31.92
C PRO A 160 16.58 0.91 32.41
N ASP A 161 17.82 1.35 32.56
CA ASP A 161 18.92 0.58 33.19
C ASP A 161 19.28 1.16 34.57
#